data_AF-A0A9E4MNI0-F1
#
_entry.id   AF-A0A9E4MNI0-F1
#
_cell.length_a   1.000
_cell.length_b   1.000
_cell.length_c   1.000
_cell.angle_alpha   90.00
_cell.angle_beta   90.00
_cell.angle_gamma   90.00
#
_symmetry.space_group_name_H-M   'P 1'
#
loop_
_entity.id
_entity.type
_entity.pdbx_description
1 polymer ?
#
loop_
_entity_poly.entity_id
_entity_poly.type
_entity_poly.pdbx_seq_one_letter_code
_entity_poly.pdbx_strand_id
1 'polypeptide(L)'
;MTSTLPFAISKKRDRIQNKFLCRVETEVEKRLQQSLHNRIYIVLEKQENSEQVQFPSEIDIKTRKQLSSRLAKDTPIEQVFDRSDIAGRLLILGAPGSGKTTMLLKLAERLVIRAKANPQLPIPILLNLSSWKDDNQSIKQWIISSLQFKYNIRQNIAKQWIEQGAILPLLDGLDELAEARQEKCVEKLNHFLHPDTCLGSVVVSSRIQEYQCYTTNLALNGSITLQPLTTEQVQDYVLKTEGKALWNNIKLGSGLLNLIRTPLFLNIIILSHEEISFGRWHQFESLEEKSNHLFEAYIRQMLKRRYSGKKKPYKDEDTIRWLAWLSKQLTRENQTDFSINTIQPTWLDSPLKRISYGIIFGIIYGSIFGLIHGLVVGFNSQLFGLLIVRLIQGSMFGLIFGLIYGLIVELIFGLISKLIYGVIFGLAVGLTVGVIVGSIPWLLVVGLIFGLIVGLDEELIVRLKRGLNIGLMAGLIFGLIFKLVGGLMVGLLVGLIFGLIFGLINLKYESRNTQRQGIWCFEHFSLRLVLYWSKNIPWNYSKFLNYGTERLFLKRMENRYQFIHDLLNKHFSNQY
;
A
#
# COMPACT_ATOMS: atom_id res chain seq x y z
N MET A 1 -18.43 -5.74 59.28
CA MET A 1 -18.36 -6.56 58.05
C MET A 1 -17.29 -5.98 57.16
N THR A 2 -16.16 -6.67 57.14
CA THR A 2 -14.98 -6.42 56.32
C THR A 2 -15.28 -6.73 54.86
N SER A 3 -15.40 -5.70 54.01
CA SER A 3 -15.38 -5.89 52.56
C SER A 3 -13.93 -5.85 52.07
N THR A 4 -13.54 -6.97 51.50
CA THR A 4 -12.25 -7.27 50.92
C THR A 4 -11.95 -6.36 49.73
N LEU A 5 -10.92 -5.51 49.86
CA LEU A 5 -10.16 -4.96 48.72
C LEU A 5 -9.51 -6.12 47.96
N PRO A 6 -9.78 -6.37 46.67
CA PRO A 6 -8.99 -7.28 45.88
C PRO A 6 -8.08 -6.49 44.93
N PHE A 7 -6.84 -6.96 44.79
CA PHE A 7 -5.72 -6.43 44.00
C PHE A 7 -4.92 -5.26 44.58
N ALA A 8 -3.93 -5.62 45.38
CA ALA A 8 -2.65 -4.91 45.39
C ALA A 8 -2.12 -4.81 43.94
N ILE A 9 -2.19 -3.61 43.38
CA ILE A 9 -1.69 -3.28 42.05
C ILE A 9 -0.17 -3.50 42.05
N SER A 10 0.30 -4.34 41.11
CA SER A 10 1.71 -4.48 40.78
C SER A 10 2.36 -3.10 40.67
N LYS A 11 3.33 -2.79 41.54
CA LYS A 11 4.14 -1.55 41.48
C LYS A 11 4.98 -1.44 40.19
N LYS A 12 4.97 -2.46 39.33
CA LYS A 12 5.81 -2.57 38.12
C LYS A 12 4.93 -2.68 36.87
N ARG A 13 5.26 -1.91 35.82
CA ARG A 13 4.69 -2.07 34.47
C ARG A 13 4.88 -3.51 34.01
N ASP A 14 3.86 -4.07 33.37
CA ASP A 14 3.98 -5.41 32.80
C ASP A 14 4.99 -5.42 31.61
N ARG A 15 5.38 -6.61 31.16
CA ARG A 15 6.34 -6.78 30.04
C ARG A 15 5.83 -6.20 28.71
N ILE A 16 4.54 -6.31 28.44
CA ILE A 16 3.85 -5.79 27.25
C ILE A 16 3.84 -4.25 27.30
N GLN A 17 3.52 -3.64 28.44
CA GLN A 17 3.55 -2.20 28.67
C GLN A 17 4.96 -1.61 28.50
N ASN A 18 6.00 -2.29 29.01
CA ASN A 18 7.38 -1.84 28.81
C ASN A 18 7.81 -1.93 27.33
N LYS A 19 7.45 -3.01 26.64
CA LYS A 19 7.70 -3.14 25.19
C LYS A 19 6.94 -2.08 24.39
N PHE A 20 5.72 -1.77 24.82
CA PHE A 20 4.91 -0.73 24.22
C PHE A 20 5.50 0.67 24.43
N LEU A 21 5.90 1.01 25.66
CA LEU A 21 6.57 2.28 25.99
C LEU A 21 7.86 2.48 25.17
N CYS A 22 8.68 1.44 25.00
CA CYS A 22 9.88 1.51 24.16
C CYS A 22 9.56 1.80 22.68
N ARG A 23 8.46 1.24 22.15
CA ARG A 23 8.00 1.54 20.78
C ARG A 23 7.54 2.99 20.64
N VAL A 24 6.81 3.49 21.65
CA VAL A 24 6.38 4.90 21.70
C VAL A 24 7.61 5.82 21.76
N GLU A 25 8.58 5.53 22.61
CA GLU A 25 9.85 6.29 22.70
C GLU A 25 10.55 6.38 21.34
N THR A 26 10.77 5.23 20.71
CA THR A 26 11.39 5.15 19.38
C THR A 26 10.62 5.96 18.33
N GLU A 27 9.29 5.95 18.41
CA GLU A 27 8.45 6.73 17.51
C GLU A 27 8.59 8.24 17.75
N VAL A 28 8.53 8.68 19.01
CA VAL A 28 8.65 10.10 19.40
C VAL A 28 10.00 10.64 18.95
N GLU A 29 11.09 9.94 19.26
CA GLU A 29 12.45 10.30 18.85
C GLU A 29 12.55 10.41 17.32
N LYS A 30 12.06 9.40 16.59
CA LYS A 30 12.09 9.40 15.12
C LYS A 30 11.29 10.54 14.52
N ARG A 31 10.11 10.85 15.07
CA ARG A 31 9.28 11.98 14.60
C ARG A 31 9.92 13.33 14.91
N LEU A 32 10.51 13.49 16.09
CA LEU A 32 11.26 14.68 16.46
C LEU A 32 12.44 14.90 15.53
N GLN A 33 13.28 13.89 15.30
CA GLN A 33 14.39 13.93 14.34
C GLN A 33 13.94 14.29 12.93
N GLN A 34 12.74 13.89 12.52
CA GLN A 34 12.20 14.21 11.21
C GLN A 34 11.56 15.60 11.10
N SER A 35 11.29 16.28 12.23
CA SER A 35 10.73 17.64 12.24
C SER A 35 11.70 18.64 11.59
N LEU A 36 11.19 19.66 10.88
CA LEU A 36 12.05 20.68 10.27
C LEU A 36 13.01 21.32 11.27
N HIS A 37 12.53 21.53 12.49
CA HIS A 37 13.31 22.10 13.57
C HIS A 37 14.57 21.28 13.87
N ASN A 38 14.43 19.98 14.15
CA ASN A 38 15.62 19.16 14.44
C ASN A 38 16.47 18.91 13.20
N ARG A 39 15.84 18.88 12.02
CA ARG A 39 16.58 18.72 10.76
C ARG A 39 17.41 19.92 10.40
N ILE A 40 17.08 21.13 10.85
CA ILE A 40 17.98 22.29 10.73
C ILE A 40 19.30 21.99 11.42
N TYR A 41 19.27 21.47 12.65
CA TYR A 41 20.51 21.11 13.35
C TYR A 41 21.27 20.01 12.65
N ILE A 42 20.62 18.94 12.17
CA ILE A 42 21.31 17.89 11.39
C ILE A 42 21.91 18.44 10.07
N VAL A 43 21.25 19.42 9.45
CA VAL A 43 21.76 20.10 8.24
C VAL A 43 22.97 20.94 8.58
N LEU A 44 22.89 21.71 9.67
CA LEU A 44 23.92 22.63 10.13
C LEU A 44 25.09 21.92 10.80
N GLU A 45 24.91 20.79 11.49
CA GLU A 45 25.92 19.94 12.17
C GLU A 45 27.03 19.41 11.25
N LYS A 46 26.86 19.53 9.92
CA LYS A 46 27.99 19.36 8.98
C LYS A 46 28.96 20.56 9.00
N GLN A 47 28.70 21.55 9.84
CA GLN A 47 29.50 22.70 10.22
C GLN A 47 29.37 22.83 11.77
N GLU A 48 30.48 22.92 12.48
CA GLU A 48 30.60 22.56 13.90
C GLU A 48 29.75 23.44 14.87
N ASN A 49 29.14 22.78 15.89
CA ASN A 49 28.44 23.29 17.10
C ASN A 49 26.91 23.54 17.06
N SER A 50 26.10 22.64 17.67
CA SER A 50 24.63 22.76 17.66
C SER A 50 23.86 22.43 18.97
N GLU A 51 24.49 22.11 20.10
CA GLU A 51 23.73 21.67 21.29
C GLU A 51 22.96 22.78 22.06
N GLN A 52 23.06 24.06 21.67
CA GLN A 52 22.64 25.18 22.52
C GLN A 52 21.50 26.07 22.00
N VAL A 53 20.92 25.81 20.82
CA VAL A 53 19.89 26.71 20.26
C VAL A 53 18.49 26.16 20.49
N GLN A 54 17.81 26.61 21.55
CA GLN A 54 16.38 26.35 21.73
C GLN A 54 15.54 27.20 20.79
N PHE A 55 14.47 26.63 20.24
CA PHE A 55 13.51 27.37 19.43
C PHE A 55 12.76 28.38 20.31
N PRO A 56 12.72 29.68 19.95
CA PRO A 56 11.90 30.62 20.67
C PRO A 56 10.43 30.27 20.40
N SER A 57 9.60 30.16 21.43
CA SER A 57 8.14 30.07 21.25
C SER A 57 7.45 30.73 22.42
N GLU A 58 6.55 31.67 22.13
CA GLU A 58 5.71 32.28 23.15
C GLU A 58 4.38 31.52 23.30
N ILE A 59 3.95 31.35 24.54
CA ILE A 59 2.81 30.53 24.94
C ILE A 59 1.87 31.37 25.80
N ASP A 60 0.64 31.53 25.33
CA ASP A 60 -0.45 32.08 26.14
C ASP A 60 -1.33 30.95 26.70
N ILE A 61 -1.66 30.99 28.00
CA ILE A 61 -2.58 30.03 28.61
C ILE A 61 -3.94 30.68 28.82
N LYS A 62 -5.00 29.97 28.40
CA LYS A 62 -6.38 30.24 28.82
C LYS A 62 -6.92 29.03 29.57
N THR A 63 -7.33 29.19 30.81
CA THR A 63 -7.96 28.12 31.60
C THR A 63 -9.45 28.39 31.76
N ARG A 64 -10.25 27.35 32.02
CA ARG A 64 -11.71 27.47 32.12
C ARG A 64 -12.18 28.45 33.21
N LYS A 65 -11.35 28.69 34.23
CA LYS A 65 -11.68 29.53 35.40
C LYS A 65 -10.98 30.89 35.42
N GLN A 66 -10.06 31.21 34.49
CA GLN A 66 -9.19 32.38 34.58
C GLN A 66 -9.05 33.13 33.24
N LEU A 67 -8.97 34.47 33.32
CA LEU A 67 -8.59 35.34 32.20
C LEU A 67 -7.19 34.97 31.70
N SER A 68 -6.98 35.08 30.39
CA SER A 68 -5.72 34.75 29.70
C SER A 68 -4.50 35.28 30.45
N SER A 69 -3.59 34.40 30.83
CA SER A 69 -2.32 34.77 31.46
C SER A 69 -1.16 34.41 30.54
N ARG A 70 -0.24 35.36 30.35
CA ARG A 70 1.02 35.13 29.65
C ARG A 70 1.98 34.44 30.60
N LEU A 71 2.60 33.36 30.17
CA LEU A 71 3.65 32.70 30.95
C LEU A 71 4.96 33.50 30.88
N ALA A 72 5.81 33.30 31.89
CA ALA A 72 7.21 33.70 31.80
C ALA A 72 7.87 33.02 30.59
N LYS A 73 8.79 33.74 29.92
CA LYS A 73 9.60 33.21 28.81
C LYS A 73 10.19 31.86 29.22
N ASP A 74 10.08 30.88 28.32
CA ASP A 74 10.65 29.54 28.45
C ASP A 74 10.01 28.59 29.48
N THR A 75 8.76 28.83 29.90
CA THR A 75 8.04 27.87 30.75
C THR A 75 7.88 26.52 30.00
N PRO A 76 8.43 25.41 30.51
CA PRO A 76 8.31 24.10 29.87
C PRO A 76 6.85 23.63 29.80
N ILE A 77 6.44 23.07 28.66
CA ILE A 77 5.05 22.67 28.42
C ILE A 77 4.55 21.63 29.44
N GLU A 78 5.45 20.79 29.97
CA GLU A 78 5.11 19.80 30.98
C GLU A 78 4.67 20.45 32.31
N GLN A 79 5.22 21.61 32.68
CA GLN A 79 4.78 22.35 33.86
C GLN A 79 3.36 22.88 33.68
N VAL A 80 3.04 23.32 32.45
CA VAL A 80 1.68 23.77 32.11
C VAL A 80 0.70 22.59 32.15
N PHE A 81 1.09 21.46 31.57
CA PHE A 81 0.30 20.24 31.57
C PHE A 81 -0.04 19.75 32.99
N ASP A 82 0.91 19.89 33.92
CA ASP A 82 0.77 19.47 35.32
C ASP A 82 0.01 20.47 36.21
N ARG A 83 -0.30 21.69 35.73
CA ARG A 83 -1.03 22.67 36.56
C ARG A 83 -2.36 22.07 37.02
N SER A 84 -2.70 22.31 38.29
CA SER A 84 -3.91 21.75 38.93
C SER A 84 -5.22 22.17 38.26
N ASP A 85 -5.25 23.35 37.63
CA ASP A 85 -6.39 23.84 36.85
C ASP A 85 -6.51 23.20 35.46
N ILE A 86 -5.42 22.67 34.90
CA ILE A 86 -5.40 21.95 33.61
C ILE A 86 -5.59 20.44 33.82
N ALA A 87 -4.98 19.86 34.87
CA ALA A 87 -5.11 18.45 35.24
C ALA A 87 -4.91 17.49 34.05
N GLY A 88 -3.97 17.80 33.15
CA GLY A 88 -3.67 17.02 31.96
C GLY A 88 -4.74 16.99 30.86
N ARG A 89 -5.77 17.85 30.92
CA ARG A 89 -6.76 18.03 29.85
C ARG A 89 -6.49 19.34 29.11
N LEU A 90 -5.69 19.26 28.04
CA LEU A 90 -5.07 20.41 27.41
C LEU A 90 -5.41 20.53 25.92
N LEU A 91 -5.78 21.73 25.47
CA LEU A 91 -5.93 22.08 24.06
C LEU A 91 -4.72 22.90 23.59
N ILE A 92 -4.07 22.54 22.48
CA ILE A 92 -2.97 23.30 21.88
C ILE A 92 -3.49 23.96 20.60
N LEU A 93 -3.57 25.29 20.62
CA LEU A 93 -4.02 26.14 19.53
C LEU A 93 -2.84 26.89 18.90
N GLY A 94 -2.99 27.28 17.65
CA GLY A 94 -2.02 28.12 16.95
C GLY A 94 -2.26 28.20 15.46
N ALA A 95 -1.67 29.20 14.82
CA ALA A 95 -1.74 29.38 13.37
C ALA A 95 -1.11 28.20 12.60
N PRO A 96 -1.41 28.03 11.30
CA PRO A 96 -0.66 27.12 10.43
C PRO A 96 0.85 27.43 10.50
N GLY A 97 1.70 26.41 10.67
CA GLY A 97 3.15 26.61 10.78
C GLY A 97 3.65 27.15 12.12
N SER A 98 2.79 27.36 13.13
CA SER A 98 3.19 27.83 14.46
C SER A 98 3.98 26.81 15.30
N GLY A 99 4.09 25.56 14.84
CA GLY A 99 4.82 24.51 15.56
C GLY A 99 3.98 23.65 16.51
N LYS A 100 2.65 23.61 16.36
CA LYS A 100 1.74 22.77 17.19
C LYS A 100 2.20 21.31 17.31
N THR A 101 2.45 20.63 16.19
CA THR A 101 2.94 19.25 16.18
C THR A 101 4.31 19.12 16.86
N THR A 102 5.22 20.09 16.67
CA THR A 102 6.53 20.11 17.34
C THR A 102 6.36 20.25 18.86
N MET A 103 5.45 21.11 19.30
CA MET A 103 5.13 21.30 20.71
C MET A 103 4.52 20.02 21.32
N LEU A 104 3.60 19.36 20.61
CA LEU A 104 3.01 18.09 21.02
C LEU A 104 4.08 16.98 21.12
N LEU A 105 5.03 16.93 20.19
CA LEU A 105 6.14 15.98 20.20
C LEU A 105 7.12 16.24 21.37
N LYS A 106 7.43 17.50 21.67
CA LYS A 106 8.26 17.88 22.84
C LYS A 106 7.57 17.48 24.15
N LEU A 107 6.26 17.71 24.26
CA LEU A 107 5.48 17.22 25.39
C LEU A 107 5.50 15.68 25.47
N ALA A 108 5.33 14.99 24.33
CA ALA A 108 5.39 13.53 24.27
C ALA A 108 6.74 12.98 24.77
N GLU A 109 7.85 13.57 24.35
CA GLU A 109 9.20 13.20 24.79
C GLU A 109 9.34 13.30 26.32
N ARG A 110 8.93 14.43 26.90
CA ARG A 110 8.95 14.62 28.37
C ARG A 110 8.04 13.62 29.09
N LEU A 111 6.85 13.34 28.55
CA LEU A 111 5.93 12.36 29.12
C LEU A 111 6.45 10.92 29.01
N VAL A 112 7.16 10.56 27.94
CA VAL A 112 7.82 9.25 27.79
C VAL A 112 8.91 9.09 28.85
N ILE A 113 9.76 10.11 29.04
CA ILE A 113 10.81 10.09 30.07
C ILE A 113 10.19 9.87 31.46
N ARG A 114 9.12 10.60 31.77
CA ARG A 114 8.37 10.42 33.04
C ARG A 114 7.76 9.03 33.17
N ALA A 115 7.16 8.50 32.11
CA ALA A 115 6.56 7.16 32.08
C ALA A 115 7.59 6.03 32.26
N LYS A 116 8.84 6.24 31.83
CA LYS A 116 9.97 5.33 32.09
C LYS A 116 10.43 5.39 33.55
N ALA A 117 10.48 6.59 34.12
CA ALA A 117 10.89 6.80 35.52
C ALA A 117 9.84 6.31 36.52
N ASN A 118 8.55 6.48 36.22
CA ASN A 118 7.46 6.08 37.10
C ASN A 118 6.45 5.16 36.36
N PRO A 119 6.38 3.87 36.73
CA PRO A 119 5.44 2.89 36.18
C PRO A 119 3.95 3.27 36.30
N GLN A 120 3.59 4.11 37.28
CA GLN A 120 2.21 4.52 37.54
C GLN A 120 1.71 5.62 36.60
N LEU A 121 2.62 6.32 35.91
CA LEU A 121 2.24 7.38 34.98
C LEU A 121 1.74 6.79 33.66
N PRO A 122 0.81 7.45 32.95
CA PRO A 122 0.30 6.95 31.69
C PRO A 122 1.35 7.00 30.57
N ILE A 123 1.22 6.11 29.58
CA ILE A 123 2.05 6.10 28.38
C ILE A 123 1.43 7.07 27.36
N PRO A 124 2.16 8.11 26.91
CA PRO A 124 1.64 9.03 25.89
C PRO A 124 1.55 8.33 24.53
N ILE A 125 0.46 8.52 23.79
CA ILE A 125 0.30 7.96 22.44
C ILE A 125 -0.02 9.05 21.44
N LEU A 126 0.73 9.13 20.35
CA LEU A 126 0.50 10.12 19.30
C LEU A 126 -0.44 9.55 18.23
N LEU A 127 -1.63 10.12 18.12
CA LEU A 127 -2.63 9.75 17.12
C LEU A 127 -3.01 10.96 16.27
N ASN A 128 -3.11 10.79 14.96
CA ASN A 128 -3.63 11.83 14.07
C ASN A 128 -5.16 11.67 13.96
N LEU A 129 -5.90 12.72 14.31
CA LEU A 129 -7.36 12.74 14.26
C LEU A 129 -7.91 12.55 12.83
N SER A 130 -7.15 12.92 11.79
CA SER A 130 -7.54 12.69 10.38
C SER A 130 -7.79 11.21 10.05
N SER A 131 -7.26 10.28 10.86
CA SER A 131 -7.49 8.85 10.69
C SER A 131 -8.84 8.35 11.23
N TRP A 132 -9.58 9.16 12.00
CA TRP A 132 -10.94 8.83 12.41
C TRP A 132 -11.89 9.08 11.24
N LYS A 133 -12.36 8.02 10.58
CA LYS A 133 -13.11 8.09 9.30
C LYS A 133 -14.60 7.73 9.39
N ASP A 134 -15.04 7.13 10.49
CA ASP A 134 -16.42 6.67 10.68
C ASP A 134 -17.11 7.48 11.77
N ASP A 135 -18.12 8.27 11.39
CA ASP A 135 -18.87 9.14 12.31
C ASP A 135 -19.66 8.35 13.36
N ASN A 136 -19.98 7.08 13.08
CA ASN A 136 -20.65 6.19 14.02
C ASN A 136 -19.69 5.59 15.05
N GLN A 137 -18.37 5.62 14.79
CA GLN A 137 -17.37 5.06 15.69
C GLN A 137 -17.07 6.02 16.85
N SER A 138 -17.14 5.52 18.09
CA SER A 138 -16.73 6.28 19.26
C SER A 138 -15.20 6.53 19.29
N ILE A 139 -14.76 7.65 19.88
CA ILE A 139 -13.32 7.94 20.05
C ILE A 139 -12.61 6.83 20.83
N LYS A 140 -13.24 6.27 21.86
CA LYS A 140 -12.69 5.12 22.61
C LYS A 140 -12.40 3.93 21.69
N GLN A 141 -13.37 3.53 20.87
CA GLN A 141 -13.19 2.42 19.91
C GLN A 141 -12.13 2.76 18.86
N TRP A 142 -12.10 3.99 18.37
CA TRP A 142 -11.08 4.44 17.42
C TRP A 142 -9.67 4.38 18.00
N ILE A 143 -9.46 4.79 19.27
CA ILE A 143 -8.17 4.65 19.95
C ILE A 143 -7.79 3.17 20.08
N ILE A 144 -8.74 2.30 20.44
CA ILE A 144 -8.50 0.84 20.52
C ILE A 144 -8.07 0.27 19.16
N SER A 145 -8.80 0.60 18.09
CA SER A 145 -8.45 0.18 16.73
C SER A 145 -7.09 0.75 16.30
N SER A 146 -6.77 1.99 16.69
CA SER A 146 -5.49 2.62 16.40
C SER A 146 -4.33 1.93 17.13
N LEU A 147 -4.51 1.54 18.39
CA LEU A 147 -3.52 0.78 19.16
C LEU A 147 -3.27 -0.61 18.55
N GLN A 148 -4.33 -1.26 18.07
CA GLN A 148 -4.21 -2.54 17.38
C GLN A 148 -3.47 -2.39 16.05
N PHE A 149 -3.87 -1.43 15.21
CA PHE A 149 -3.30 -1.26 13.88
C PHE A 149 -1.84 -0.80 13.94
N LYS A 150 -1.53 0.17 14.79
CA LYS A 150 -0.21 0.82 14.86
C LYS A 150 0.79 0.02 15.69
N TYR A 151 0.37 -0.48 16.85
CA TYR A 151 1.27 -1.12 17.81
C TYR A 151 1.06 -2.62 17.98
N ASN A 152 0.11 -3.21 17.24
CA ASN A 152 -0.25 -4.63 17.33
C ASN A 152 -0.65 -5.04 18.76
N ILE A 153 -1.39 -4.17 19.46
CA ILE A 153 -1.96 -4.44 20.79
C ILE A 153 -3.35 -5.06 20.63
N ARG A 154 -3.61 -6.16 21.33
CA ARG A 154 -4.92 -6.84 21.28
C ARG A 154 -6.01 -5.92 21.84
N GLN A 155 -7.21 -5.94 21.24
CA GLN A 155 -8.29 -5.02 21.59
C GLN A 155 -8.71 -5.10 23.06
N ASN A 156 -8.72 -6.29 23.65
CA ASN A 156 -9.05 -6.50 25.06
C ASN A 156 -8.05 -5.81 26.01
N ILE A 157 -6.75 -5.91 25.71
CA ILE A 157 -5.68 -5.24 26.47
C ILE A 157 -5.78 -3.72 26.31
N ALA A 158 -5.98 -3.25 25.07
CA ALA A 158 -6.14 -1.83 24.79
C ALA A 158 -7.35 -1.21 25.53
N LYS A 159 -8.48 -1.93 25.55
CA LYS A 159 -9.68 -1.53 26.29
C LYS A 159 -9.38 -1.38 27.79
N GLN A 160 -8.72 -2.38 28.38
CA GLN A 160 -8.32 -2.37 29.78
C GLN A 160 -7.40 -1.17 30.10
N TRP A 161 -6.39 -0.91 29.28
CA TRP A 161 -5.46 0.20 29.51
C TRP A 161 -6.13 1.58 29.44
N ILE A 162 -7.13 1.75 28.56
CA ILE A 162 -7.91 2.99 28.50
C ILE A 162 -8.79 3.16 29.75
N GLU A 163 -9.45 2.08 30.18
CA GLU A 163 -10.33 2.10 31.36
C GLU A 163 -9.54 2.35 32.66
N GLN A 164 -8.30 1.90 32.72
CA GLN A 164 -7.38 2.14 33.84
C GLN A 164 -6.65 3.48 33.79
N GLY A 165 -6.85 4.29 32.73
CA GLY A 165 -6.11 5.54 32.54
C GLY A 165 -4.61 5.34 32.32
N ALA A 166 -4.16 4.15 31.90
CA ALA A 166 -2.75 3.84 31.65
C ALA A 166 -2.21 4.44 30.33
N ILE A 167 -3.10 5.04 29.52
CA ILE A 167 -2.80 5.65 28.22
C ILE A 167 -3.19 7.12 28.28
N LEU A 168 -2.32 7.98 27.73
CA LEU A 168 -2.55 9.40 27.57
C LEU A 168 -2.59 9.73 26.06
N PRO A 169 -3.77 9.90 25.47
CA PRO A 169 -3.89 10.25 24.06
C PRO A 169 -3.41 11.68 23.80
N LEU A 170 -2.44 11.81 22.89
CA LEU A 170 -1.99 13.05 22.27
C LEU A 170 -2.55 13.09 20.84
N LEU A 171 -3.64 13.80 20.67
CA LEU A 171 -4.45 13.85 19.45
C LEU A 171 -4.04 15.07 18.62
N ASP A 172 -3.38 14.83 17.49
CA ASP A 172 -2.90 15.89 16.59
C ASP A 172 -3.90 16.12 15.44
N GLY A 173 -4.12 17.38 15.07
CA GLY A 173 -4.75 17.76 13.81
C GLY A 173 -6.26 17.62 13.77
N LEU A 174 -6.99 18.19 14.73
CA LEU A 174 -8.47 18.27 14.65
C LEU A 174 -8.92 19.01 13.37
N ASP A 175 -8.18 20.05 12.98
CA ASP A 175 -8.36 20.83 11.76
C ASP A 175 -8.04 20.04 10.46
N GLU A 176 -7.40 18.87 10.56
CA GLU A 176 -7.09 18.02 9.40
C GLU A 176 -8.27 17.13 8.96
N LEU A 177 -9.35 17.08 9.75
CA LEU A 177 -10.59 16.41 9.35
C LEU A 177 -11.33 17.24 8.31
N ALA A 178 -12.11 16.57 7.45
CA ALA A 178 -13.04 17.26 6.55
C ALA A 178 -14.01 18.15 7.37
N GLU A 179 -14.28 19.36 6.89
CA GLU A 179 -15.06 20.39 7.60
C GLU A 179 -16.37 19.85 8.19
N ALA A 180 -17.15 19.11 7.40
CA ALA A 180 -18.42 18.50 7.83
C ALA A 180 -18.31 17.48 8.98
N ARG A 181 -17.09 17.06 9.34
CA ARG A 181 -16.81 16.04 10.37
C ARG A 181 -16.11 16.60 11.60
N GLN A 182 -15.59 17.83 11.53
CA GLN A 182 -14.86 18.46 12.64
C GLN A 182 -15.75 18.64 13.87
N GLU A 183 -16.94 19.22 13.71
CA GLU A 183 -17.92 19.43 14.80
C GLU A 183 -18.35 18.09 15.42
N LYS A 184 -18.67 17.09 14.59
CA LYS A 184 -19.03 15.74 15.07
C LYS A 184 -17.90 15.11 15.87
N CYS A 185 -16.65 15.32 15.46
CA CYS A 185 -15.49 14.82 16.19
C CYS A 185 -15.39 15.50 17.56
N VAL A 186 -15.63 16.81 17.65
CA VAL A 186 -15.66 17.56 18.92
C VAL A 186 -16.74 17.01 19.85
N GLU A 187 -17.95 16.76 19.35
CA GLU A 187 -19.04 16.16 20.15
C GLU A 187 -18.65 14.77 20.70
N LYS A 188 -18.07 13.91 19.85
CA LYS A 188 -17.62 12.56 20.26
C LYS A 188 -16.43 12.62 21.21
N LEU A 189 -15.54 13.60 21.07
CA LEU A 189 -14.45 13.86 22.02
C LEU A 189 -14.99 14.29 23.37
N ASN A 190 -16.01 15.16 23.41
CA ASN A 190 -16.65 15.58 24.65
C ASN A 190 -17.31 14.40 25.37
N HIS A 191 -18.00 13.53 24.63
CA HIS A 191 -18.53 12.29 25.19
C HIS A 191 -17.41 11.39 25.74
N PHE A 192 -16.28 11.29 25.06
CA PHE A 192 -15.12 10.53 25.53
C PHE A 192 -14.51 11.13 26.80
N LEU A 193 -14.47 12.45 26.91
CA LEU A 193 -13.93 13.19 28.07
C LEU A 193 -14.86 13.16 29.30
N HIS A 194 -16.08 12.65 29.17
CA HIS A 194 -17.00 12.49 30.31
C HIS A 194 -16.38 11.57 31.37
N PRO A 195 -16.51 11.88 32.68
CA PRO A 195 -15.92 11.07 33.76
C PRO A 195 -16.27 9.58 33.69
N ASP A 196 -17.46 9.23 33.20
CA ASP A 196 -17.92 7.85 33.07
C ASP A 196 -17.23 7.07 31.94
N THR A 197 -16.61 7.77 30.98
CA THR A 197 -16.03 7.15 29.77
C THR A 197 -14.51 7.18 29.78
N CYS A 198 -13.89 8.20 30.38
CA CYS A 198 -12.44 8.32 30.48
C CYS A 198 -12.01 8.99 31.80
N LEU A 199 -11.19 8.28 32.58
CA LEU A 199 -10.54 8.77 33.78
C LEU A 199 -9.22 9.53 33.51
N GLY A 200 -8.83 9.69 32.25
CA GLY A 200 -7.46 10.05 31.86
C GLY A 200 -7.25 11.50 31.42
N SER A 201 -5.97 11.84 31.32
CA SER A 201 -5.46 13.03 30.65
C SER A 201 -5.53 12.90 29.13
N VAL A 202 -5.82 13.98 28.42
CA VAL A 202 -5.93 14.03 26.96
C VAL A 202 -5.38 15.37 26.49
N VAL A 203 -4.58 15.34 25.43
CA VAL A 203 -4.13 16.55 24.74
C VAL A 203 -4.67 16.55 23.34
N VAL A 204 -5.24 17.67 22.90
CA VAL A 204 -5.76 17.86 21.54
C VAL A 204 -5.04 19.05 20.90
N SER A 205 -4.66 18.96 19.63
CA SER A 205 -4.18 20.11 18.86
C SER A 205 -5.19 20.51 17.78
N SER A 206 -5.33 21.81 17.55
CA SER A 206 -6.12 22.35 16.44
C SER A 206 -5.57 23.70 15.99
N ARG A 207 -5.91 24.13 14.78
CA ARG A 207 -5.72 25.53 14.39
C ARG A 207 -6.74 26.43 15.09
N ILE A 208 -6.30 27.65 15.40
CA ILE A 208 -7.11 28.57 16.19
C ILE A 208 -8.32 29.11 15.42
N GLN A 209 -8.19 29.35 14.11
CA GLN A 209 -9.26 29.90 13.28
C GLN A 209 -10.39 28.87 13.12
N GLU A 210 -10.03 27.65 12.76
CA GLU A 210 -10.97 26.53 12.61
C GLU A 210 -11.66 26.20 13.95
N TYR A 211 -10.91 26.19 15.06
CA TYR A 211 -11.51 25.93 16.38
C TYR A 211 -12.50 27.01 16.83
N GLN A 212 -12.27 28.28 16.47
CA GLN A 212 -13.17 29.38 16.80
C GLN A 212 -14.50 29.35 16.02
N CYS A 213 -14.54 28.63 14.90
CA CYS A 213 -15.75 28.44 14.11
C CYS A 213 -16.70 27.38 14.67
N TYR A 214 -16.23 26.53 15.60
CA TYR A 214 -17.05 25.47 16.18
C TYR A 214 -18.12 26.02 17.11
N THR A 215 -19.30 25.39 17.08
CA THR A 215 -20.39 25.78 17.99
C THR A 215 -20.15 25.18 19.37
N THR A 216 -19.61 23.96 19.40
CA THR A 216 -19.33 23.20 20.62
C THR A 216 -17.90 23.45 21.07
N ASN A 217 -17.72 23.86 22.33
CA ASN A 217 -16.39 23.92 22.94
C ASN A 217 -15.94 22.53 23.42
N LEU A 218 -14.66 22.21 23.22
CA LEU A 218 -14.06 21.00 23.79
C LEU A 218 -14.08 21.07 25.32
N ALA A 219 -14.51 20.00 25.97
CA ALA A 219 -14.63 19.83 27.41
C ALA A 219 -13.27 19.62 28.10
N LEU A 220 -12.24 20.34 27.64
CA LEU A 220 -10.89 20.38 28.21
C LEU A 220 -10.80 21.48 29.28
N ASN A 221 -9.78 21.39 30.14
CA ASN A 221 -9.68 22.24 31.33
C ASN A 221 -8.88 23.52 31.07
N GLY A 222 -7.96 23.47 30.09
CA GLY A 222 -7.25 24.65 29.62
C GLY A 222 -6.79 24.52 28.18
N SER A 223 -6.35 25.64 27.63
CA SER A 223 -5.77 25.76 26.31
C SER A 223 -4.48 26.58 26.35
N ILE A 224 -3.54 26.18 25.51
CA ILE A 224 -2.31 26.90 25.18
C ILE A 224 -2.49 27.43 23.77
N THR A 225 -2.23 28.71 23.56
CA THR A 225 -2.14 29.30 22.22
C THR A 225 -0.68 29.62 21.91
N LEU A 226 -0.15 29.04 20.84
CA LEU A 226 1.16 29.37 20.31
C LEU A 226 1.09 30.69 19.57
N GLN A 227 1.86 31.68 20.04
CA GLN A 227 1.93 33.00 19.44
C GLN A 227 2.98 33.07 18.34
N PRO A 228 2.84 33.98 17.36
CA PRO A 228 3.91 34.30 16.43
C PRO A 228 5.16 34.77 17.18
N LEU A 229 6.34 34.42 16.68
CA LEU A 229 7.62 34.80 17.27
C LEU A 229 7.74 36.32 17.36
N THR A 230 8.46 36.83 18.35
CA THR A 230 8.79 38.27 18.39
C THR A 230 9.94 38.58 17.44
N THR A 231 10.08 39.85 17.05
CA THR A 231 11.18 40.27 16.17
C THR A 231 12.55 40.00 16.82
N GLU A 232 12.65 40.18 18.13
CA GLU A 232 13.88 39.93 18.90
C GLU A 232 14.24 38.44 18.87
N GLN A 233 13.24 37.56 19.08
CA GLN A 233 13.44 36.11 19.01
C GLN A 233 13.93 35.65 17.63
N VAL A 234 13.34 36.20 16.57
CA VAL A 234 13.76 35.89 15.20
C VAL A 234 15.19 36.38 14.96
N GLN A 235 15.49 37.62 15.37
CA GLN A 235 16.83 38.19 15.24
C GLN A 235 17.87 37.32 15.95
N ASP A 236 17.63 36.99 17.22
CA ASP A 236 18.54 36.16 18.02
C ASP A 236 18.76 34.79 17.37
N TYR A 237 17.70 34.18 16.84
CA TYR A 237 17.79 32.88 16.17
C TYR A 237 18.59 32.96 14.86
N VAL A 238 18.33 33.95 14.02
CA VAL A 238 19.06 34.15 12.74
C VAL A 238 20.54 34.47 13.00
N LEU A 239 20.83 35.34 13.97
CA LEU A 239 22.20 35.71 14.32
C LEU A 239 23.02 34.53 14.84
N LYS A 240 22.38 33.61 15.58
CA LYS A 240 23.03 32.38 16.08
C LYS A 240 23.27 31.32 15.01
N THR A 241 22.48 31.31 13.93
CA THR A 241 22.50 30.25 12.91
C THR A 241 23.26 30.64 11.64
N GLU A 242 22.90 31.75 11.00
CA GLU A 242 23.42 32.17 9.68
C GLU A 242 24.16 33.52 9.73
N GLY A 243 24.04 34.26 10.84
CA GLY A 243 24.78 35.49 11.10
C GLY A 243 24.12 36.78 10.57
N LYS A 244 24.90 37.87 10.58
CA LYS A 244 24.40 39.25 10.39
C LYS A 244 23.93 39.57 8.97
N ALA A 245 24.52 38.95 7.95
CA ALA A 245 24.21 39.25 6.55
C ALA A 245 22.76 38.89 6.20
N LEU A 246 22.31 37.69 6.60
CA LEU A 246 20.93 37.26 6.39
C LEU A 246 19.93 38.15 7.14
N TRP A 247 20.24 38.53 8.37
CA TRP A 247 19.39 39.44 9.15
C TRP A 247 19.19 40.79 8.47
N ASN A 248 20.25 41.37 7.89
CA ASN A 248 20.16 42.64 7.16
C ASN A 248 19.25 42.52 5.93
N ASN A 249 19.37 41.43 5.16
CA ASN A 249 18.49 41.17 4.02
C ASN A 249 17.02 41.01 4.46
N ILE A 250 16.79 40.33 5.58
CA ILE A 250 15.46 40.17 6.17
C ILE A 250 14.85 41.52 6.56
N LYS A 251 15.65 42.39 7.19
CA LYS A 251 15.22 43.71 7.67
C LYS A 251 14.85 44.65 6.52
N LEU A 252 15.55 44.56 5.39
CA LEU A 252 15.27 45.35 4.19
C LEU A 252 14.02 44.86 3.42
N GLY A 253 13.63 43.60 3.60
CA GLY A 253 12.46 43.01 2.95
C GLY A 253 11.14 43.45 3.56
N SER A 254 10.36 44.28 2.86
CA SER A 254 9.03 44.68 3.32
C SER A 254 8.08 43.48 3.44
N GLY A 255 7.41 43.35 4.60
CA GLY A 255 6.48 42.26 4.90
C GLY A 255 7.12 40.88 5.16
N LEU A 256 8.43 40.72 4.95
CA LEU A 256 9.14 39.47 5.21
C LEU A 256 9.18 39.14 6.70
N LEU A 257 9.39 40.15 7.55
CA LEU A 257 9.34 40.00 9.00
C LEU A 257 8.03 39.35 9.47
N ASN A 258 6.88 39.72 8.89
CA ASN A 258 5.59 39.14 9.28
C ASN A 258 5.50 37.65 8.95
N LEU A 259 6.09 37.21 7.83
CA LEU A 259 6.12 35.79 7.44
C LEU A 259 7.00 34.97 8.39
N ILE A 260 8.21 35.44 8.66
CA ILE A 260 9.21 34.68 9.43
C ILE A 260 8.92 34.65 10.94
N ARG A 261 7.99 35.49 11.41
CA ARG A 261 7.40 35.30 12.75
C ARG A 261 6.64 33.98 12.85
N THR A 262 6.33 33.33 11.73
CA THR A 262 5.89 31.95 11.69
C THR A 262 7.10 31.01 11.67
N PRO A 263 7.23 30.10 12.64
CA PRO A 263 8.33 29.15 12.74
C PRO A 263 8.68 28.39 11.46
N LEU A 264 7.67 28.00 10.68
CA LEU A 264 7.88 27.34 9.39
C LEU A 264 8.70 28.20 8.42
N PHE A 265 8.33 29.46 8.23
CA PHE A 265 8.99 30.33 7.26
C PHE A 265 10.39 30.73 7.72
N LEU A 266 10.60 30.91 9.03
CA LEU A 266 11.93 31.08 9.59
C LEU A 266 12.86 29.92 9.24
N ASN A 267 12.37 28.69 9.45
CA ASN A 267 13.10 27.47 9.13
C ASN A 267 13.38 27.33 7.62
N ILE A 268 12.40 27.66 6.79
CA ILE A 268 12.56 27.66 5.32
C ILE A 268 13.67 28.61 4.90
N ILE A 269 13.69 29.83 5.43
CA ILE A 269 14.69 30.83 5.06
C ILE A 269 16.08 30.38 5.46
N ILE A 270 16.27 29.91 6.69
CA ILE A 270 17.57 29.42 7.15
C ILE A 270 18.07 28.30 6.23
N LEU A 271 17.19 27.33 5.94
CA LEU A 271 17.53 26.19 5.09
C LEU A 271 17.75 26.53 3.61
N SER A 272 17.33 27.70 3.13
CA SER A 272 17.34 28.05 1.70
C SER A 272 17.88 29.44 1.37
N HIS A 273 18.54 30.09 2.33
CA HIS A 273 18.97 31.48 2.20
C HIS A 273 19.85 31.74 0.97
N GLU A 274 20.67 30.77 0.56
CA GLU A 274 21.52 30.83 -0.65
C GLU A 274 20.72 30.96 -1.95
N GLU A 275 19.49 30.43 -1.99
CA GLU A 275 18.63 30.40 -3.19
C GLU A 275 17.56 31.51 -3.18
N ILE A 276 17.48 32.30 -2.10
CA ILE A 276 16.49 33.37 -1.97
C ILE A 276 17.01 34.62 -2.69
N SER A 277 16.23 35.08 -3.66
CA SER A 277 16.52 36.31 -4.41
C SER A 277 15.94 37.53 -3.69
N PHE A 278 16.58 37.96 -2.61
CA PHE A 278 16.12 39.13 -1.83
C PHE A 278 15.93 40.40 -2.68
N GLY A 279 16.72 40.58 -3.75
CA GLY A 279 16.56 41.72 -4.67
C GLY A 279 15.25 41.73 -5.47
N ARG A 280 14.60 40.58 -5.66
CA ARG A 280 13.27 40.48 -6.31
C ARG A 280 12.12 40.62 -5.32
N TRP A 281 12.41 40.70 -4.02
CA TRP A 281 11.38 40.69 -2.98
C TRP A 281 10.38 41.84 -3.10
N HIS A 282 10.84 43.01 -3.55
CA HIS A 282 10.01 44.19 -3.76
C HIS A 282 9.01 44.05 -4.92
N GLN A 283 9.20 43.07 -5.80
CA GLN A 283 8.31 42.83 -6.95
C GLN A 283 7.03 42.09 -6.55
N PHE A 284 7.01 41.45 -5.37
CA PHE A 284 5.86 40.71 -4.89
C PHE A 284 4.97 41.61 -4.04
N GLU A 285 3.71 41.77 -4.46
CA GLU A 285 2.75 42.63 -3.77
C GLU A 285 2.04 41.84 -2.66
N SER A 286 1.69 40.59 -2.93
CA SER A 286 0.91 39.76 -2.01
C SER A 286 1.78 38.92 -1.06
N LEU A 287 1.23 38.58 0.10
CA LEU A 287 1.85 37.67 1.05
C LEU A 287 1.96 36.24 0.49
N GLU A 288 1.03 35.86 -0.41
CA GLU A 288 1.01 34.55 -1.06
C GLU A 288 2.15 34.41 -2.08
N GLU A 289 2.38 35.42 -2.92
CA GLU A 289 3.53 35.46 -3.84
C GLU A 289 4.86 35.35 -3.10
N LYS A 290 5.00 36.12 -2.01
CA LYS A 290 6.17 36.05 -1.12
C LYS A 290 6.36 34.66 -0.53
N SER A 291 5.28 34.03 -0.07
CA SER A 291 5.32 32.66 0.47
C SER A 291 5.71 31.64 -0.61
N ASN A 292 5.15 31.76 -1.82
CA ASN A 292 5.47 30.91 -2.96
C ASN A 292 6.93 31.04 -3.36
N HIS A 293 7.47 32.26 -3.40
CA HIS A 293 8.88 32.49 -3.68
C HIS A 293 9.81 31.79 -2.67
N LEU A 294 9.47 31.84 -1.38
CA LEU A 294 10.22 31.14 -0.33
C LEU A 294 10.14 29.61 -0.50
N PHE A 295 8.96 29.07 -0.82
CA PHE A 295 8.82 27.63 -1.07
C PHE A 295 9.59 27.18 -2.32
N GLU A 296 9.62 27.97 -3.38
CA GLU A 296 10.42 27.64 -4.56
C GLU A 296 11.92 27.66 -4.28
N ALA A 297 12.41 28.66 -3.53
CA ALA A 297 13.80 28.71 -3.09
C ALA A 297 14.14 27.49 -2.23
N TYR A 298 13.24 27.13 -1.31
CA TYR A 298 13.35 25.91 -0.51
C TYR A 298 13.43 24.65 -1.35
N ILE A 299 12.53 24.48 -2.34
CA ILE A 299 12.51 23.32 -3.23
C ILE A 299 13.81 23.22 -4.01
N ARG A 300 14.29 24.32 -4.60
CA ARG A 300 15.57 24.37 -5.32
C ARG A 300 16.74 23.96 -4.43
N GLN A 301 16.83 24.52 -3.22
CA GLN A 301 17.91 24.19 -2.30
C GLN A 301 17.86 22.72 -1.88
N MET A 302 16.68 22.21 -1.53
CA MET A 302 16.51 20.82 -1.12
C MET A 302 16.88 19.82 -2.22
N LEU A 303 16.59 20.14 -3.49
CA LEU A 303 16.99 19.33 -4.64
C LEU A 303 18.51 19.40 -4.91
N LYS A 304 19.16 20.54 -4.66
CA LYS A 304 20.63 20.72 -4.81
C LYS A 304 21.47 19.97 -3.79
N ARG A 305 20.93 19.71 -2.59
CA ARG A 305 21.65 19.02 -1.49
C ARG A 305 22.39 17.75 -1.93
N ARG A 306 23.50 17.46 -1.26
CA ARG A 306 24.24 16.21 -1.45
C ARG A 306 23.35 15.02 -1.12
N TYR A 307 23.15 14.16 -2.11
CA TYR A 307 22.47 12.88 -1.95
C TYR A 307 23.42 11.86 -1.30
N SER A 308 22.92 11.04 -0.38
CA SER A 308 23.75 10.06 0.32
C SER A 308 24.26 8.93 -0.59
N GLY A 309 23.58 8.66 -1.71
CA GLY A 309 23.99 7.64 -2.67
C GLY A 309 24.95 8.15 -3.75
N LYS A 310 25.45 7.22 -4.58
CA LYS A 310 26.43 7.51 -5.66
C LYS A 310 25.94 8.53 -6.69
N LYS A 311 24.65 8.51 -7.05
CA LYS A 311 24.04 9.41 -8.04
C LYS A 311 22.59 9.69 -7.66
N LYS A 312 22.10 10.90 -7.95
CA LYS A 312 20.68 11.25 -7.77
C LYS A 312 19.81 10.25 -8.56
N PRO A 313 18.78 9.65 -7.93
CA PRO A 313 17.97 8.60 -8.56
C PRO A 313 16.97 9.14 -9.59
N TYR A 314 16.59 10.42 -9.49
CA TYR A 314 15.56 11.05 -10.32
C TYR A 314 16.00 12.46 -10.73
N LYS A 315 15.44 12.96 -11.83
CA LYS A 315 15.61 14.36 -12.25
C LYS A 315 14.77 15.28 -11.36
N ASP A 316 15.18 16.53 -11.26
CA ASP A 316 14.55 17.53 -10.40
C ASP A 316 13.12 17.86 -10.91
N GLU A 317 12.93 18.03 -12.22
CA GLU A 317 11.62 18.23 -12.86
C GLU A 317 10.64 17.07 -12.62
N ASP A 318 11.11 15.83 -12.79
CA ASP A 318 10.29 14.64 -12.54
C ASP A 318 9.89 14.54 -11.06
N THR A 319 10.80 14.90 -10.15
CA THR A 319 10.56 14.90 -8.71
C THR A 319 9.45 15.90 -8.34
N ILE A 320 9.54 17.13 -8.84
CA ILE A 320 8.54 18.18 -8.60
C ILE A 320 7.19 17.73 -9.16
N ARG A 321 7.14 17.23 -10.40
CA ARG A 321 5.91 16.76 -11.04
C ARG A 321 5.22 15.65 -10.24
N TRP A 322 5.97 14.66 -9.76
CA TRP A 322 5.41 13.56 -8.95
C TRP A 322 4.95 14.01 -7.56
N LEU A 323 5.66 14.94 -6.92
CA LEU A 323 5.22 15.52 -5.64
C LEU A 323 3.97 16.37 -5.81
N ALA A 324 3.91 17.18 -6.88
CA ALA A 324 2.75 18.00 -7.22
C ALA A 324 1.51 17.14 -7.52
N TRP A 325 1.68 16.06 -8.30
CA TRP A 325 0.60 15.10 -8.53
C TRP A 325 0.13 14.42 -7.23
N LEU A 326 1.06 13.93 -6.41
CA LEU A 326 0.72 13.30 -5.12
C LEU A 326 -0.04 14.27 -4.22
N SER A 327 0.44 15.51 -4.15
CA SER A 327 -0.18 16.58 -3.38
C SER A 327 -1.62 16.84 -3.81
N LYS A 328 -1.87 16.99 -5.11
CA LYS A 328 -3.20 17.18 -5.68
C LYS A 328 -4.17 16.06 -5.31
N GLN A 329 -3.71 14.81 -5.36
CA GLN A 329 -4.56 13.66 -4.97
C GLN A 329 -4.85 13.64 -3.47
N LEU A 330 -3.87 13.96 -2.64
CA LEU A 330 -4.06 14.06 -1.19
C LEU A 330 -5.06 15.18 -0.81
N THR A 331 -4.95 16.35 -1.45
CA THR A 331 -5.90 17.46 -1.25
C THR A 331 -7.31 17.07 -1.70
N ARG A 332 -7.46 16.41 -2.85
CA ARG A 332 -8.76 15.98 -3.38
C ARG A 332 -9.49 14.99 -2.47
N GLU A 333 -8.76 14.05 -1.90
CA GLU A 333 -9.30 12.99 -1.03
C GLU A 333 -9.39 13.42 0.45
N ASN A 334 -9.05 14.68 0.78
CA ASN A 334 -8.92 15.18 2.15
C ASN A 334 -8.05 14.26 3.03
N GLN A 335 -6.93 13.77 2.47
CA GLN A 335 -5.99 12.91 3.16
C GLN A 335 -4.72 13.69 3.46
N THR A 336 -4.27 13.67 4.72
CA THR A 336 -3.00 14.29 5.10
C THR A 336 -1.83 13.34 4.98
N ASP A 337 -2.05 12.02 5.11
CA ASP A 337 -1.02 11.00 4.94
C ASP A 337 -1.27 10.07 3.75
N PHE A 338 -0.17 9.60 3.17
CA PHE A 338 -0.13 8.74 2.00
C PHE A 338 0.42 7.35 2.35
N SER A 339 -0.27 6.29 1.93
CA SER A 339 0.27 4.94 1.91
C SER A 339 0.26 4.38 0.48
N ILE A 340 1.31 3.63 0.14
CA ILE A 340 1.45 3.00 -1.18
C ILE A 340 0.29 2.01 -1.46
N ASN A 341 -0.33 1.48 -0.41
CA ASN A 341 -1.44 0.53 -0.50
C ASN A 341 -2.81 1.23 -0.52
N THR A 342 -2.87 2.56 -0.35
CA THR A 342 -4.14 3.32 -0.37
C THR A 342 -4.42 3.99 -1.71
N ILE A 343 -3.59 3.77 -2.74
CA ILE A 343 -3.87 4.28 -4.09
C ILE A 343 -5.15 3.59 -4.60
N GLN A 344 -6.17 4.39 -4.89
CA GLN A 344 -7.48 3.93 -5.36
C GLN A 344 -7.67 4.19 -6.86
N PRO A 345 -8.48 3.39 -7.57
CA PRO A 345 -8.84 3.66 -8.97
C PRO A 345 -9.49 5.03 -9.20
N THR A 346 -10.07 5.63 -8.15
CA THR A 346 -10.65 6.99 -8.19
C THR A 346 -9.62 8.07 -8.52
N TRP A 347 -8.34 7.83 -8.24
CA TRP A 347 -7.22 8.75 -8.51
C TRP A 347 -6.90 8.88 -10.02
N LEU A 348 -7.55 8.09 -10.87
CA LEU A 348 -7.50 8.26 -12.32
C LEU A 348 -8.49 9.34 -12.75
N ASP A 349 -7.97 10.53 -13.08
CA ASP A 349 -8.79 11.70 -13.41
C ASP A 349 -9.55 11.56 -14.75
N SER A 350 -9.00 10.79 -15.69
CA SER A 350 -9.54 10.68 -17.05
C SER A 350 -10.37 9.41 -17.21
N PRO A 351 -11.55 9.48 -17.86
CA PRO A 351 -12.35 8.30 -18.18
C PRO A 351 -11.59 7.30 -19.06
N LEU A 352 -10.74 7.80 -19.98
CA LEU A 352 -9.88 6.94 -20.82
C LEU A 352 -8.87 6.17 -19.97
N LYS A 353 -8.27 6.82 -18.96
CA LYS A 353 -7.35 6.15 -18.02
C LYS A 353 -8.06 5.08 -17.21
N ARG A 354 -9.30 5.34 -16.76
CA ARG A 354 -10.12 4.34 -16.06
C ARG A 354 -10.44 3.14 -16.96
N ILE A 355 -10.83 3.37 -18.22
CA ILE A 355 -11.04 2.29 -19.19
C ILE A 355 -9.76 1.49 -19.40
N SER A 356 -8.61 2.16 -19.60
CA SER A 356 -7.32 1.48 -19.76
C SER A 356 -6.96 0.62 -18.54
N TYR A 357 -7.24 1.11 -17.33
CA TYR A 357 -7.08 0.34 -16.09
C TYR A 357 -7.96 -0.91 -16.08
N GLY A 358 -9.24 -0.78 -16.42
CA GLY A 358 -10.17 -1.92 -16.48
C GLY A 358 -9.76 -2.97 -17.50
N ILE A 359 -9.28 -2.55 -18.67
CA ILE A 359 -8.76 -3.43 -19.72
C ILE A 359 -7.50 -4.16 -19.24
N ILE A 360 -6.50 -3.44 -18.71
CA ILE A 360 -5.25 -4.04 -18.22
C ILE A 360 -5.53 -5.04 -17.10
N PHE A 361 -6.36 -4.65 -16.13
CA PHE A 361 -6.76 -5.54 -15.05
C PHE A 361 -7.47 -6.78 -15.59
N GLY A 362 -8.42 -6.59 -16.52
CA GLY A 362 -9.19 -7.69 -17.11
C GLY A 362 -8.33 -8.67 -17.91
N ILE A 363 -7.33 -8.17 -18.63
CA ILE A 363 -6.35 -9.01 -19.35
C ILE A 363 -5.50 -9.81 -18.35
N ILE A 364 -4.89 -9.15 -17.37
CA ILE A 364 -3.99 -9.81 -16.40
C ILE A 364 -4.75 -10.86 -15.59
N TYR A 365 -5.88 -10.46 -15.00
CA TYR A 365 -6.71 -11.34 -14.19
C TYR A 365 -7.31 -12.45 -15.04
N GLY A 366 -7.86 -12.13 -16.20
CA GLY A 366 -8.50 -13.07 -17.11
C GLY A 366 -7.52 -14.10 -17.68
N SER A 367 -6.30 -13.70 -18.04
CA SER A 367 -5.27 -14.64 -18.51
C SER A 367 -4.82 -15.58 -17.38
N ILE A 368 -4.57 -15.07 -16.18
CA ILE A 368 -4.13 -15.91 -15.05
C ILE A 368 -5.24 -16.88 -14.62
N PHE A 369 -6.46 -16.36 -14.46
CA PHE A 369 -7.62 -17.19 -14.13
C PHE A 369 -7.92 -18.21 -15.23
N GLY A 370 -7.88 -17.78 -16.50
CA GLY A 370 -8.11 -18.64 -17.66
C GLY A 370 -7.06 -19.73 -17.81
N LEU A 371 -5.78 -19.44 -17.54
CA LEU A 371 -4.71 -20.45 -17.53
C LEU A 371 -4.90 -21.44 -16.38
N ILE A 372 -5.15 -20.97 -15.15
CA ILE A 372 -5.35 -21.84 -13.99
C ILE A 372 -6.59 -22.72 -14.21
N HIS A 373 -7.72 -22.14 -14.63
CA HIS A 373 -8.95 -22.87 -14.85
C HIS A 373 -8.85 -23.79 -16.07
N GLY A 374 -8.25 -23.34 -17.17
CA GLY A 374 -8.02 -24.14 -18.38
C GLY A 374 -7.14 -25.35 -18.11
N LEU A 375 -6.10 -25.19 -17.28
CA LEU A 375 -5.28 -26.30 -16.83
C LEU A 375 -6.06 -27.20 -15.85
N VAL A 376 -6.67 -26.67 -14.80
CA VAL A 376 -7.40 -27.48 -13.81
C VAL A 376 -8.56 -28.25 -14.44
N VAL A 377 -9.39 -27.62 -15.26
CA VAL A 377 -10.50 -28.27 -15.96
C VAL A 377 -9.97 -29.21 -17.04
N GLY A 378 -8.99 -28.79 -17.85
CA GLY A 378 -8.40 -29.65 -18.88
C GLY A 378 -7.73 -30.91 -18.32
N PHE A 379 -7.30 -30.89 -17.06
CA PHE A 379 -6.80 -32.07 -16.35
C PHE A 379 -7.90 -32.86 -15.62
N ASN A 380 -8.94 -32.23 -15.07
CA ASN A 380 -9.98 -32.90 -14.27
C ASN A 380 -11.21 -33.40 -15.07
N SER A 381 -11.50 -32.85 -16.26
CA SER A 381 -12.70 -33.19 -17.04
C SER A 381 -12.68 -34.60 -17.67
N GLN A 382 -11.67 -35.42 -17.39
CA GLN A 382 -11.48 -36.76 -17.97
C GLN A 382 -11.78 -37.95 -17.05
N LEU A 383 -12.27 -37.76 -15.82
CA LEU A 383 -12.76 -38.90 -15.03
C LEU A 383 -14.22 -39.25 -15.31
N PHE A 384 -15.08 -38.26 -15.60
CA PHE A 384 -16.53 -38.50 -15.79
C PHE A 384 -17.00 -38.52 -17.25
N GLY A 385 -16.52 -37.59 -18.09
CA GLY A 385 -16.97 -37.49 -19.49
C GLY A 385 -16.39 -38.57 -20.41
N LEU A 386 -15.23 -39.13 -20.05
CA LEU A 386 -14.50 -40.06 -20.91
C LEU A 386 -15.04 -41.49 -20.84
N LEU A 387 -15.59 -41.94 -19.71
CA LEU A 387 -16.14 -43.30 -19.59
C LEU A 387 -17.37 -43.46 -20.49
N ILE A 388 -18.32 -42.51 -20.44
CA ILE A 388 -19.56 -42.59 -21.21
C ILE A 388 -19.30 -42.41 -22.71
N VAL A 389 -18.49 -41.43 -23.10
CA VAL A 389 -18.22 -41.16 -24.53
C VAL A 389 -17.31 -42.23 -25.14
N ARG A 390 -16.32 -42.78 -24.41
CA ARG A 390 -15.49 -43.88 -24.92
C ARG A 390 -16.22 -45.22 -24.95
N LEU A 391 -17.13 -45.52 -24.01
CA LEU A 391 -17.94 -46.74 -24.11
C LEU A 391 -18.87 -46.66 -25.32
N ILE A 392 -19.53 -45.52 -25.53
CA ILE A 392 -20.49 -45.35 -26.62
C ILE A 392 -19.75 -45.27 -27.97
N GLN A 393 -18.78 -44.38 -28.13
CA GLN A 393 -18.06 -44.24 -29.42
C GLN A 393 -17.08 -45.40 -29.66
N GLY A 394 -16.41 -45.92 -28.65
CA GLY A 394 -15.51 -47.08 -28.79
C GLY A 394 -16.26 -48.37 -29.09
N SER A 395 -17.44 -48.58 -28.50
CA SER A 395 -18.33 -49.70 -28.87
C SER A 395 -18.91 -49.51 -30.26
N MET A 396 -19.41 -48.31 -30.61
CA MET A 396 -19.95 -48.03 -31.94
C MET A 396 -18.89 -48.16 -33.04
N PHE A 397 -17.70 -47.54 -32.89
CA PHE A 397 -16.63 -47.67 -33.88
C PHE A 397 -16.01 -49.06 -33.88
N GLY A 398 -15.84 -49.70 -32.72
CA GLY A 398 -15.28 -51.05 -32.61
C GLY A 398 -16.20 -52.12 -33.22
N LEU A 399 -17.51 -52.02 -33.03
CA LEU A 399 -18.48 -52.91 -33.66
C LEU A 399 -18.64 -52.60 -35.15
N ILE A 400 -18.78 -51.33 -35.53
CA ILE A 400 -18.98 -50.95 -36.94
C ILE A 400 -17.73 -51.26 -37.76
N PHE A 401 -16.53 -50.82 -37.35
CA PHE A 401 -15.30 -51.17 -38.08
C PHE A 401 -14.88 -52.63 -37.86
N GLY A 402 -15.04 -53.19 -36.67
CA GLY A 402 -14.69 -54.59 -36.42
C GLY A 402 -15.54 -55.58 -37.23
N LEU A 403 -16.87 -55.38 -37.28
CA LEU A 403 -17.74 -56.23 -38.10
C LEU A 403 -17.66 -55.87 -39.58
N ILE A 404 -17.70 -54.59 -39.97
CA ILE A 404 -17.72 -54.23 -41.39
C ILE A 404 -16.34 -54.48 -42.01
N TYR A 405 -15.25 -53.99 -41.42
CA TYR A 405 -13.92 -54.21 -41.98
C TYR A 405 -13.44 -55.64 -41.74
N GLY A 406 -13.76 -56.26 -40.59
CA GLY A 406 -13.46 -57.67 -40.33
C GLY A 406 -14.18 -58.60 -41.30
N LEU A 407 -15.52 -58.55 -41.40
CA LEU A 407 -16.23 -59.39 -42.38
C LEU A 407 -15.90 -59.02 -43.81
N ILE A 408 -15.84 -57.75 -44.19
CA ILE A 408 -15.60 -57.40 -45.61
C ILE A 408 -14.18 -57.78 -46.02
N VAL A 409 -13.15 -57.52 -45.21
CA VAL A 409 -11.77 -57.87 -45.57
C VAL A 409 -11.51 -59.37 -45.40
N GLU A 410 -12.03 -60.01 -44.37
CA GLU A 410 -11.83 -61.46 -44.15
C GLU A 410 -12.65 -62.31 -45.13
N LEU A 411 -13.87 -61.89 -45.47
CA LEU A 411 -14.69 -62.57 -46.46
C LEU A 411 -14.21 -62.27 -47.88
N ILE A 412 -14.02 -61.00 -48.27
CA ILE A 412 -13.63 -60.66 -49.64
C ILE A 412 -12.16 -61.03 -49.88
N PHE A 413 -11.24 -60.55 -49.05
CA PHE A 413 -9.82 -60.82 -49.27
C PHE A 413 -9.47 -62.27 -48.93
N GLY A 414 -10.06 -62.86 -47.88
CA GLY A 414 -9.80 -64.25 -47.47
C GLY A 414 -10.41 -65.30 -48.41
N LEU A 415 -11.63 -65.11 -48.96
CA LEU A 415 -12.15 -66.02 -49.98
C LEU A 415 -11.46 -65.81 -51.33
N ILE A 416 -11.22 -64.57 -51.75
CA ILE A 416 -10.54 -64.31 -53.04
C ILE A 416 -9.11 -64.85 -53.00
N SER A 417 -8.37 -64.66 -51.91
CA SER A 417 -7.02 -65.23 -51.80
C SER A 417 -7.03 -66.75 -51.66
N LYS A 418 -7.92 -67.36 -50.87
CA LYS A 418 -8.05 -68.83 -50.81
C LYS A 418 -8.46 -69.45 -52.15
N LEU A 419 -9.35 -68.79 -52.90
CA LEU A 419 -9.84 -69.31 -54.19
C LEU A 419 -8.80 -69.10 -55.29
N ILE A 420 -8.22 -67.90 -55.41
CA ILE A 420 -7.21 -67.60 -56.44
C ILE A 420 -5.93 -68.38 -56.18
N TYR A 421 -5.35 -68.33 -54.97
CA TYR A 421 -4.12 -69.07 -54.68
C TYR A 421 -4.37 -70.58 -54.56
N GLY A 422 -5.47 -71.03 -53.94
CA GLY A 422 -5.76 -72.46 -53.82
C GLY A 422 -6.03 -73.14 -55.16
N VAL A 423 -6.76 -72.49 -56.06
CA VAL A 423 -7.08 -73.06 -57.39
C VAL A 423 -5.90 -72.92 -58.34
N ILE A 424 -5.24 -71.76 -58.40
CA ILE A 424 -4.10 -71.55 -59.31
C ILE A 424 -2.89 -72.39 -58.85
N PHE A 425 -2.56 -72.40 -57.56
CA PHE A 425 -1.44 -73.16 -57.04
C PHE A 425 -1.74 -74.66 -56.98
N GLY A 426 -2.98 -75.05 -56.63
CA GLY A 426 -3.41 -76.46 -56.64
C GLY A 426 -3.46 -77.08 -58.04
N LEU A 427 -3.91 -76.34 -59.06
CA LEU A 427 -3.86 -76.79 -60.45
C LEU A 427 -2.44 -76.72 -61.01
N ALA A 428 -1.67 -75.66 -60.75
CA ALA A 428 -0.31 -75.54 -61.26
C ALA A 428 0.62 -76.61 -60.68
N VAL A 429 0.56 -76.87 -59.37
CA VAL A 429 1.36 -77.91 -58.71
C VAL A 429 0.79 -79.31 -59.02
N GLY A 430 -0.53 -79.48 -59.04
CA GLY A 430 -1.17 -80.76 -59.36
C GLY A 430 -0.91 -81.25 -60.78
N LEU A 431 -0.92 -80.35 -61.78
CA LEU A 431 -0.59 -80.68 -63.17
C LEU A 431 0.91 -80.85 -63.39
N THR A 432 1.76 -80.04 -62.77
CA THR A 432 3.22 -80.16 -62.97
C THR A 432 3.81 -81.37 -62.24
N VAL A 433 3.35 -81.66 -61.02
CA VAL A 433 3.80 -82.84 -60.23
C VAL A 433 3.12 -84.12 -60.73
N GLY A 434 1.85 -84.06 -61.12
CA GLY A 434 1.11 -85.21 -61.64
C GLY A 434 1.55 -85.68 -63.02
N VAL A 435 2.16 -84.82 -63.84
CA VAL A 435 2.63 -85.16 -65.20
C VAL A 435 4.14 -85.45 -65.26
N ILE A 436 4.96 -84.92 -64.35
CA ILE A 436 6.42 -85.08 -64.43
C ILE A 436 6.99 -86.11 -63.43
N VAL A 437 6.33 -86.38 -62.30
CA VAL A 437 6.92 -87.27 -61.27
C VAL A 437 5.86 -88.15 -60.60
N GLY A 438 5.44 -89.19 -61.32
CA GLY A 438 5.00 -90.42 -60.66
C GLY A 438 6.19 -90.99 -59.87
N SER A 439 6.07 -91.00 -58.53
CA SER A 439 7.01 -91.52 -57.53
C SER A 439 7.92 -90.46 -56.87
N ILE A 440 7.48 -89.87 -55.75
CA ILE A 440 8.20 -89.72 -54.46
C ILE A 440 7.29 -88.91 -53.48
N PRO A 441 6.85 -89.46 -52.33
CA PRO A 441 5.87 -88.82 -51.42
C PRO A 441 6.38 -87.67 -50.52
N TRP A 442 7.68 -87.33 -50.50
CA TRP A 442 8.25 -86.51 -49.42
C TRP A 442 8.24 -84.98 -49.65
N LEU A 443 8.01 -84.49 -50.88
CA LEU A 443 8.13 -83.05 -51.16
C LEU A 443 6.90 -82.20 -50.85
N LEU A 444 5.70 -82.80 -50.78
CA LEU A 444 4.46 -82.09 -50.45
C LEU A 444 4.46 -81.57 -49.00
N VAL A 445 5.11 -82.31 -48.09
CA VAL A 445 5.20 -81.94 -46.67
C VAL A 445 6.13 -80.75 -46.47
N VAL A 446 7.24 -80.68 -47.22
CA VAL A 446 8.22 -79.57 -47.10
C VAL A 446 7.66 -78.26 -47.67
N GLY A 447 6.94 -78.30 -48.79
CA GLY A 447 6.31 -77.11 -49.37
C GLY A 447 5.19 -76.52 -48.50
N LEU A 448 4.40 -77.38 -47.84
CA LEU A 448 3.34 -76.96 -46.90
C LEU A 448 3.93 -76.34 -45.62
N ILE A 449 5.01 -76.92 -45.09
CA ILE A 449 5.68 -76.40 -43.89
C ILE A 449 6.37 -75.07 -44.19
N PHE A 450 7.08 -74.95 -45.32
CA PHE A 450 7.77 -73.71 -45.69
C PHE A 450 6.80 -72.56 -46.01
N GLY A 451 5.68 -72.85 -46.67
CA GLY A 451 4.62 -71.87 -46.93
C GLY A 451 3.89 -71.39 -45.66
N LEU A 452 3.71 -72.28 -44.67
CA LEU A 452 3.14 -71.88 -43.38
C LEU A 452 4.11 -71.05 -42.54
N ILE A 453 5.40 -71.39 -42.52
CA ILE A 453 6.40 -70.67 -41.70
C ILE A 453 6.66 -69.27 -42.26
N VAL A 454 6.88 -69.13 -43.58
CA VAL A 454 7.16 -67.82 -44.20
C VAL A 454 5.92 -66.93 -44.26
N GLY A 455 4.71 -67.51 -44.37
CA GLY A 455 3.45 -66.75 -44.37
C GLY A 455 3.02 -66.21 -43.01
N LEU A 456 3.46 -66.82 -41.90
CA LEU A 456 3.03 -66.43 -40.55
C LEU A 456 3.98 -65.45 -39.84
N ASP A 457 5.29 -65.45 -40.16
CA ASP A 457 6.27 -64.62 -39.43
C ASP A 457 6.32 -63.15 -39.89
N GLU A 458 6.15 -62.85 -41.18
CA GLU A 458 6.24 -61.45 -41.66
C GLU A 458 4.94 -60.64 -41.42
N GLU A 459 3.76 -61.26 -41.48
CA GLU A 459 2.49 -60.52 -41.38
C GLU A 459 2.17 -60.04 -39.96
N LEU A 460 2.50 -60.82 -38.92
CA LEU A 460 2.12 -60.50 -37.55
C LEU A 460 3.00 -59.39 -36.95
N ILE A 461 4.31 -59.43 -37.20
CA ILE A 461 5.28 -58.43 -36.69
C ILE A 461 5.07 -57.08 -37.38
N VAL A 462 4.81 -57.06 -38.69
CA VAL A 462 4.55 -55.82 -39.44
C VAL A 462 3.20 -55.21 -39.04
N ARG A 463 2.14 -56.01 -38.86
CA ARG A 463 0.83 -55.52 -38.38
C ARG A 463 0.89 -54.96 -36.97
N LEU A 464 1.58 -55.63 -36.03
CA LEU A 464 1.72 -55.15 -34.65
C LEU A 464 2.57 -53.88 -34.56
N LYS A 465 3.73 -53.81 -35.25
CA LYS A 465 4.58 -52.60 -35.26
C LYS A 465 3.85 -51.40 -35.88
N ARG A 466 3.14 -51.61 -36.99
CA ARG A 466 2.40 -50.55 -37.68
C ARG A 466 1.18 -50.08 -36.89
N GLY A 467 0.40 -51.01 -36.32
CA GLY A 467 -0.74 -50.70 -35.45
C GLY A 467 -0.33 -49.98 -34.16
N LEU A 468 0.77 -50.42 -33.51
CA LEU A 468 1.30 -49.79 -32.31
C LEU A 468 1.85 -48.39 -32.59
N ASN A 469 2.63 -48.20 -33.68
CA ASN A 469 3.15 -46.89 -34.06
C ASN A 469 2.04 -45.91 -34.43
N ILE A 470 1.03 -46.34 -35.20
CA ILE A 470 -0.10 -45.49 -35.57
C ILE A 470 -0.96 -45.17 -34.33
N GLY A 471 -1.19 -46.16 -33.45
CA GLY A 471 -1.94 -45.97 -32.21
C GLY A 471 -1.24 -45.06 -31.19
N LEU A 472 0.08 -45.19 -31.01
CA LEU A 472 0.87 -44.32 -30.14
C LEU A 472 1.02 -42.92 -30.72
N MET A 473 1.31 -42.77 -32.01
CA MET A 473 1.35 -41.45 -32.65
C MET A 473 -0.02 -40.78 -32.60
N ALA A 474 -1.10 -41.47 -32.98
CA ALA A 474 -2.45 -40.89 -32.93
C ALA A 474 -2.84 -40.56 -31.48
N GLY A 475 -2.59 -41.45 -30.52
CA GLY A 475 -2.91 -41.23 -29.11
C GLY A 475 -2.11 -40.09 -28.46
N LEU A 476 -0.82 -39.97 -28.77
CA LEU A 476 0.03 -38.88 -28.27
C LEU A 476 -0.27 -37.57 -28.99
N ILE A 477 -0.35 -37.55 -30.31
CA ILE A 477 -0.62 -36.33 -31.09
C ILE A 477 -2.02 -35.82 -30.78
N PHE A 478 -3.07 -36.64 -30.93
CA PHE A 478 -4.43 -36.19 -30.59
C PHE A 478 -4.60 -35.94 -29.09
N GLY A 479 -4.04 -36.81 -28.24
CA GLY A 479 -4.17 -36.69 -26.79
C GLY A 479 -3.47 -35.45 -26.22
N LEU A 480 -2.23 -35.15 -26.60
CA LEU A 480 -1.52 -33.95 -26.13
C LEU A 480 -2.03 -32.68 -26.82
N ILE A 481 -2.24 -32.71 -28.14
CA ILE A 481 -2.65 -31.50 -28.86
C ILE A 481 -4.08 -31.09 -28.45
N PHE A 482 -5.06 -31.99 -28.44
CA PHE A 482 -6.42 -31.60 -28.02
C PHE A 482 -6.50 -31.28 -26.52
N LYS A 483 -5.75 -31.98 -25.65
CA LYS A 483 -5.74 -31.72 -24.20
C LYS A 483 -5.08 -30.38 -23.86
N LEU A 484 -3.87 -30.15 -24.38
CA LEU A 484 -3.10 -28.96 -24.06
C LEU A 484 -3.59 -27.76 -24.85
N VAL A 485 -3.75 -27.88 -26.18
CA VAL A 485 -4.16 -26.77 -27.03
C VAL A 485 -5.64 -26.46 -26.82
N GLY A 486 -6.52 -27.48 -26.80
CA GLY A 486 -7.96 -27.25 -26.60
C GLY A 486 -8.30 -26.68 -25.22
N GLY A 487 -7.76 -27.28 -24.15
CA GLY A 487 -7.99 -26.80 -22.78
C GLY A 487 -7.43 -25.40 -22.52
N LEU A 488 -6.24 -25.11 -23.06
CA LEU A 488 -5.59 -23.81 -22.90
C LEU A 488 -6.23 -22.72 -23.76
N MET A 489 -6.66 -23.04 -25.00
CA MET A 489 -7.40 -22.12 -25.86
C MET A 489 -8.77 -21.77 -25.28
N VAL A 490 -9.56 -22.77 -24.88
CA VAL A 490 -10.89 -22.53 -24.28
C VAL A 490 -10.74 -21.82 -22.94
N GLY A 491 -9.79 -22.25 -22.10
CA GLY A 491 -9.52 -21.63 -20.81
C GLY A 491 -9.09 -20.17 -20.92
N LEU A 492 -8.17 -19.84 -21.83
CA LEU A 492 -7.74 -18.47 -22.09
C LEU A 492 -8.85 -17.62 -22.70
N LEU A 493 -9.60 -18.15 -23.66
CA LEU A 493 -10.68 -17.40 -24.33
C LEU A 493 -11.80 -17.07 -23.34
N VAL A 494 -12.28 -18.07 -22.60
CA VAL A 494 -13.30 -17.88 -21.55
C VAL A 494 -12.75 -16.98 -20.45
N GLY A 495 -11.52 -17.22 -19.98
CA GLY A 495 -10.87 -16.42 -18.94
C GLY A 495 -10.71 -14.95 -19.33
N LEU A 496 -10.30 -14.65 -20.57
CA LEU A 496 -10.18 -13.29 -21.09
C LEU A 496 -11.53 -12.59 -21.25
N ILE A 497 -12.55 -13.27 -21.77
CA ILE A 497 -13.90 -12.69 -21.90
C ILE A 497 -14.45 -12.35 -20.50
N PHE A 498 -14.43 -13.31 -19.58
CA PHE A 498 -14.89 -13.07 -18.21
C PHE A 498 -14.03 -12.02 -17.50
N GLY A 499 -12.71 -12.05 -17.69
CA GLY A 499 -11.78 -11.09 -17.11
C GLY A 499 -12.02 -9.66 -17.60
N LEU A 500 -12.24 -9.46 -18.90
CA LEU A 500 -12.55 -8.15 -19.49
C LEU A 500 -13.92 -7.64 -19.05
N ILE A 501 -14.95 -8.50 -19.06
CA ILE A 501 -16.29 -8.14 -18.55
C ILE A 501 -16.19 -7.73 -17.07
N PHE A 502 -15.50 -8.53 -16.26
CA PHE A 502 -15.32 -8.25 -14.84
C PHE A 502 -14.49 -6.99 -14.61
N GLY A 503 -13.42 -6.77 -15.38
CA GLY A 503 -12.60 -5.56 -15.30
C GLY A 503 -13.35 -4.28 -15.67
N LEU A 504 -14.24 -4.34 -16.66
CA LEU A 504 -15.10 -3.22 -17.05
C LEU A 504 -16.26 -3.00 -16.06
N ILE A 505 -16.85 -4.06 -15.50
CA ILE A 505 -17.90 -3.95 -14.46
C ILE A 505 -17.33 -3.37 -13.16
N ASN A 506 -16.10 -3.74 -12.77
CA ASN A 506 -15.40 -3.16 -11.62
C ASN A 506 -15.07 -1.67 -11.79
N LEU A 507 -15.15 -1.09 -13.01
CA LEU A 507 -15.09 0.37 -13.16
C LEU A 507 -16.32 1.08 -12.60
N LYS A 508 -17.45 0.35 -12.47
CA LYS A 508 -18.76 0.89 -12.07
C LYS A 508 -19.16 0.44 -10.66
N TYR A 509 -18.72 -0.73 -10.22
CA TYR A 509 -18.89 -1.18 -8.84
C TYR A 509 -17.79 -0.59 -7.96
N GLU A 510 -18.16 0.46 -7.23
CA GLU A 510 -17.38 1.06 -6.16
C GLU A 510 -16.88 -0.08 -5.24
N SER A 511 -15.55 -0.26 -5.15
CA SER A 511 -14.89 -1.30 -4.34
C SER A 511 -15.16 -1.06 -2.85
N ARG A 512 -16.38 -1.36 -2.41
CA ARG A 512 -16.75 -1.51 -1.02
C ARG A 512 -16.54 -2.98 -0.66
N ASN A 513 -15.40 -3.25 -0.04
CA ASN A 513 -15.23 -4.36 0.90
C ASN A 513 -15.20 -5.81 0.38
N THR A 514 -14.64 -6.10 -0.82
CA THR A 514 -14.35 -7.50 -1.16
C THR A 514 -12.98 -7.94 -0.64
N GLN A 515 -13.03 -8.65 0.49
CA GLN A 515 -11.93 -9.27 1.25
C GLN A 515 -11.22 -10.44 0.50
N ARG A 516 -11.04 -10.35 -0.82
CA ARG A 516 -10.32 -11.37 -1.61
C ARG A 516 -8.87 -10.94 -1.79
N GLN A 517 -8.01 -11.37 -0.87
CA GLN A 517 -6.59 -11.00 -0.79
C GLN A 517 -5.79 -11.17 -2.11
N GLY A 518 -6.20 -12.09 -3.00
CA GLY A 518 -5.53 -12.31 -4.29
C GLY A 518 -5.87 -11.29 -5.39
N ILE A 519 -7.04 -10.65 -5.36
CA ILE A 519 -7.48 -9.70 -6.41
C ILE A 519 -6.75 -8.36 -6.26
N TRP A 520 -6.45 -7.96 -5.02
CA TRP A 520 -5.83 -6.68 -4.68
C TRP A 520 -4.45 -6.49 -5.33
N CYS A 521 -3.69 -7.57 -5.50
CA CYS A 521 -2.39 -7.51 -6.17
C CYS A 521 -2.53 -7.08 -7.64
N PHE A 522 -3.53 -7.62 -8.35
CA PHE A 522 -3.78 -7.29 -9.75
C PHE A 522 -4.34 -5.88 -9.92
N GLU A 523 -5.23 -5.45 -9.02
CA GLU A 523 -5.76 -4.09 -9.01
C GLU A 523 -4.65 -3.07 -8.79
N HIS A 524 -3.85 -3.21 -7.73
CA HIS A 524 -2.76 -2.28 -7.44
C HIS A 524 -1.68 -2.28 -8.52
N PHE A 525 -1.35 -3.45 -9.10
CA PHE A 525 -0.39 -3.52 -10.19
C PHE A 525 -0.89 -2.79 -11.44
N SER A 526 -2.13 -3.07 -11.87
CA SER A 526 -2.74 -2.44 -13.05
C SER A 526 -2.87 -0.93 -12.88
N LEU A 527 -3.28 -0.49 -11.68
CA LEU A 527 -3.39 0.93 -11.35
C LEU A 527 -2.03 1.64 -11.41
N ARG A 528 -0.99 1.05 -10.82
CA ARG A 528 0.37 1.60 -10.87
C ARG A 528 0.93 1.62 -12.29
N LEU A 529 0.60 0.62 -13.11
CA LEU A 529 1.03 0.58 -14.51
C LEU A 529 0.46 1.77 -15.30
N VAL A 530 -0.85 2.04 -15.17
CA VAL A 530 -1.50 3.19 -15.80
C VAL A 530 -0.95 4.52 -15.28
N LEU A 531 -0.77 4.65 -13.96
CA LEU A 531 -0.20 5.85 -13.36
C LEU A 531 1.26 6.09 -13.79
N TYR A 532 2.03 5.02 -13.96
CA TYR A 532 3.41 5.07 -14.46
C TYR A 532 3.46 5.50 -15.93
N TRP A 533 2.66 4.87 -16.80
CA TRP A 533 2.60 5.24 -18.23
C TRP A 533 2.08 6.66 -18.46
N SER A 534 1.22 7.15 -17.57
CA SER A 534 0.77 8.55 -17.59
C SER A 534 1.77 9.54 -16.96
N LYS A 535 2.97 9.08 -16.58
CA LYS A 535 4.06 9.89 -15.96
C LYS A 535 3.69 10.57 -14.64
N ASN A 536 2.61 10.11 -13.98
CA ASN A 536 2.12 10.64 -12.71
C ASN A 536 2.89 10.11 -11.50
N ILE A 537 3.43 8.88 -11.59
CA ILE A 537 4.28 8.29 -10.55
C ILE A 537 5.52 7.61 -11.16
N PRO A 538 6.62 7.47 -10.39
CA PRO A 538 7.72 6.61 -10.77
C PRO A 538 7.39 5.13 -10.55
N TRP A 539 8.05 4.24 -11.29
CA TRP A 539 7.90 2.79 -11.15
C TRP A 539 8.23 2.30 -9.73
N ASN A 540 9.40 2.68 -9.20
CA ASN A 540 9.78 2.36 -7.82
C ASN A 540 9.32 3.49 -6.87
N TYR A 541 8.03 3.48 -6.53
CA TYR A 541 7.43 4.55 -5.76
C TYR A 541 7.95 4.61 -4.31
N SER A 542 8.26 3.46 -3.71
CA SER A 542 8.88 3.42 -2.37
C SER A 542 10.24 4.11 -2.34
N LYS A 543 11.10 3.87 -3.35
CA LYS A 543 12.39 4.55 -3.46
C LYS A 543 12.23 6.06 -3.66
N PHE A 544 11.22 6.47 -4.42
CA PHE A 544 10.90 7.89 -4.59
C PHE A 544 10.42 8.57 -3.31
N LEU A 545 9.53 7.94 -2.54
CA LEU A 545 9.03 8.53 -1.29
C LEU A 545 10.14 8.62 -0.23
N ASN A 546 11.04 7.63 -0.18
CA ASN A 546 12.25 7.71 0.65
C ASN A 546 13.19 8.82 0.17
N TYR A 547 13.36 9.00 -1.14
CA TYR A 547 14.10 10.13 -1.71
C TYR A 547 13.47 11.47 -1.28
N GLY A 548 12.15 11.64 -1.40
CA GLY A 548 11.44 12.82 -0.91
C GLY A 548 11.61 13.05 0.59
N THR A 549 11.76 11.98 1.38
CA THR A 549 12.04 12.05 2.82
C THR A 549 13.47 12.50 3.13
N GLU A 550 14.44 12.08 2.31
CA GLU A 550 15.84 12.53 2.38
C GLU A 550 15.97 14.00 1.96
N ARG A 551 15.18 14.44 0.97
CA ARG A 551 15.11 15.82 0.49
C ARG A 551 14.32 16.79 1.37
N LEU A 552 13.74 16.32 2.48
CA LEU A 552 12.90 17.14 3.37
C LEU A 552 11.57 17.61 2.76
N PHE A 553 11.06 16.94 1.72
CA PHE A 553 9.69 17.21 1.25
C PHE A 553 8.67 16.39 2.02
N LEU A 554 9.05 15.18 2.42
CA LEU A 554 8.21 14.23 3.12
C LEU A 554 8.80 13.84 4.48
N LYS A 555 7.95 13.37 5.38
CA LYS A 555 8.29 12.67 6.62
C LYS A 555 7.65 11.28 6.58
N ARG A 556 8.32 10.30 7.18
CA ARG A 556 7.89 8.89 7.16
C ARG A 556 7.40 8.46 8.54
N MET A 557 6.11 8.14 8.62
CA MET A 557 5.43 7.60 9.79
C MET A 557 5.18 6.10 9.57
N GLU A 558 6.12 5.26 10.00
CA GLU A 558 6.12 3.79 9.78
C GLU A 558 6.01 3.39 8.30
N ASN A 559 4.78 3.15 7.82
CA ASN A 559 4.43 2.74 6.45
C ASN A 559 3.69 3.85 5.66
N ARG A 560 3.51 5.02 6.26
CA ARG A 560 2.86 6.19 5.67
C ARG A 560 3.86 7.32 5.48
N TYR A 561 3.58 8.17 4.52
CA TYR A 561 4.36 9.36 4.18
C TYR A 561 3.44 10.57 4.29
N GLN A 562 3.90 11.63 4.93
CA GLN A 562 3.18 12.90 5.02
C GLN A 562 4.10 13.99 4.49
N PHE A 563 3.55 15.02 3.85
CA PHE A 563 4.34 16.22 3.58
C PHE A 563 4.87 16.80 4.89
N ILE A 564 6.06 17.37 4.87
CA ILE A 564 6.64 17.93 6.08
C ILE A 564 5.72 18.99 6.70
N HIS A 565 5.03 19.77 5.86
CA HIS A 565 4.06 20.76 6.28
C HIS A 565 2.89 20.89 5.28
N ASP A 566 1.69 21.20 5.78
CA ASP A 566 0.48 21.37 4.94
C ASP A 566 0.60 22.54 3.96
N LEU A 567 1.16 23.68 4.37
CA LEU A 567 1.42 24.81 3.45
C LEU A 567 2.34 24.42 2.27
N LEU A 568 3.35 23.58 2.51
CA LEU A 568 4.21 23.09 1.43
C LEU A 568 3.44 22.12 0.52
N ASN A 569 2.59 21.27 1.09
CA ASN A 569 1.66 20.43 0.33
C ASN A 569 0.78 21.32 -0.57
N LYS A 570 0.09 22.33 -0.03
CA LYS A 570 -0.74 23.26 -0.80
C LYS A 570 0.04 23.95 -1.93
N HIS A 571 1.27 24.37 -1.68
CA HIS A 571 2.13 24.95 -2.72
C HIS A 571 2.37 23.97 -3.88
N PHE A 572 2.69 22.69 -3.60
CA PHE A 572 2.83 21.67 -4.63
C PHE A 572 1.52 21.39 -5.38
N SER A 573 0.38 21.39 -4.68
CA SER A 573 -0.95 21.21 -5.27
C SER A 573 -1.28 22.31 -6.28
N ASN A 574 -0.97 23.56 -5.95
CA ASN A 574 -1.23 24.72 -6.81
C ASN A 574 -0.36 24.75 -8.09
N GLN A 575 0.73 23.98 -8.14
CA GLN A 575 1.62 23.90 -9.31
C GLN A 575 1.16 22.87 -10.37
N TYR A 576 0.13 22.06 -10.11
CA TYR A 576 -0.34 20.97 -10.99
C TYR A 576 -1.78 21.17 -11.48
#